data_AF-A0A941EW92-F1
#
_entry.id   AF-A0A941EW92-F1
#
_cell.length_a   1.000
_cell.length_b   1.000
_cell.length_c   1.000
_cell.angle_alpha   90.00
_cell.angle_beta   90.00
_cell.angle_gamma   90.00
#
_symmetry.space_group_name_H-M   'P 1'
#
loop_
_entity.id
_entity.type
_entity.pdbx_description
1 polymer ?
#
loop_
_entity_poly.entity_id
_entity_poly.type
_entity_poly.pdbx_seq_one_letter_code
_entity_poly.pdbx_strand_id
1 'polypeptide(L)'
;MDDARRSYGYIGPVELVEQVSPDATGQPMADSNDFSAWITAQSAVDLAEPFTFVVDVSGFLRLAPRRSEHVVCAGGEPVLGAGEIAFAREGDRWVVSQVSNQSTGYCPDLASWDALAAALDGIGLARPAAFTHEVEFRRCPECDELNVVKESHLVCVFCESDLPAGWNLDRGFSNR
;
A
#
# COMPACT_ATOMS: atom_id res chain seq x y z
N MET A 1 9.69 -22.07 8.94
CA MET A 1 9.49 -22.12 7.49
C MET A 1 9.36 -20.67 7.08
N ASP A 2 10.37 -20.11 6.44
CA ASP A 2 10.31 -18.75 5.91
C ASP A 2 9.24 -18.75 4.82
N ASP A 3 8.04 -18.29 5.19
CA ASP A 3 7.04 -17.92 4.21
C ASP A 3 7.53 -16.61 3.60
N ALA A 4 8.30 -16.72 2.52
CA ALA A 4 8.89 -15.57 1.86
C ALA A 4 7.75 -14.66 1.38
N ARG A 5 7.52 -13.57 2.12
CA ARG A 5 6.51 -12.57 1.79
C ARG A 5 6.74 -12.07 0.36
N ARG A 6 5.66 -12.01 -0.44
CA ARG A 6 5.73 -11.48 -1.80
C ARG A 6 6.12 -10.01 -1.76
N SER A 7 7.09 -9.63 -2.58
CA SER A 7 7.38 -8.22 -2.87
C SER A 7 6.68 -7.77 -4.15
N TYR A 8 6.33 -6.49 -4.18
CA TYR A 8 5.62 -5.82 -5.26
C TYR A 8 6.55 -4.78 -5.87
N GLY A 9 6.87 -4.94 -7.15
CA GLY A 9 7.59 -3.93 -7.92
C GLY A 9 6.66 -2.80 -8.36
N TYR A 10 7.20 -1.61 -8.54
CA TYR A 10 6.45 -0.50 -9.10
C TYR A 10 6.19 -0.74 -10.60
N ILE A 11 4.93 -0.62 -11.01
CA ILE A 11 4.44 -0.83 -12.38
C ILE A 11 3.67 0.38 -12.92
N GLY A 12 3.72 1.51 -12.21
CA GLY A 12 3.07 2.75 -12.63
C GLY A 12 3.92 3.59 -13.59
N PRO A 13 3.49 4.82 -13.90
CA PRO A 13 4.21 5.74 -14.78
C PRO A 13 5.62 6.06 -14.28
N VAL A 14 6.60 6.09 -15.20
CA VAL A 14 8.02 6.30 -14.90
C VAL A 14 8.30 7.72 -14.37
N GLU A 15 7.49 8.70 -14.75
CA GLU A 15 7.60 10.10 -14.35
C GLU A 15 7.39 10.30 -12.84
N LEU A 16 6.72 9.36 -12.18
CA LEU A 16 6.58 9.37 -10.71
C LEU A 16 7.83 8.82 -10.01
N VAL A 17 8.60 7.95 -10.67
CA VAL A 17 9.91 7.49 -10.17
C VAL A 17 10.92 8.63 -10.17
N GLU A 18 10.86 9.52 -11.17
CA GLU A 18 11.75 10.68 -11.27
C GLU A 18 11.56 11.70 -10.13
N GLN A 19 10.44 11.63 -9.40
CA GLN A 19 10.16 12.46 -8.24
C GLN A 19 10.76 11.92 -6.94
N VAL A 20 11.31 10.70 -6.96
CA VAL A 20 11.93 10.08 -5.79
C VAL A 20 13.13 10.92 -5.37
N SER A 21 13.09 11.38 -4.12
CA SER A 21 14.23 12.00 -3.46
C SER A 21 14.28 11.56 -2.00
N PRO A 22 15.47 11.58 -1.36
CA PRO A 22 15.61 11.24 0.05
C PRO A 22 14.69 12.08 0.97
N ASP A 23 14.51 13.35 0.64
CA ASP A 23 13.71 14.30 1.45
C ASP A 23 12.19 14.09 1.29
N ALA A 24 11.76 13.38 0.25
CA ALA A 24 10.35 13.10 -0.03
C ALA A 24 9.91 11.68 0.38
N THR A 25 10.85 10.84 0.83
CA THR A 25 10.57 9.45 1.20
C THR A 25 9.71 9.39 2.46
N GLY A 26 8.83 8.39 2.56
CA GLY A 26 7.96 8.22 3.73
C GLY A 26 8.77 8.05 5.02
N GLN A 27 8.26 8.64 6.10
CA GLN A 27 8.88 8.55 7.42
C GLN A 27 8.79 7.11 7.92
N PRO A 28 9.91 6.43 8.20
CA PRO A 28 9.88 5.08 8.75
C PRO A 28 9.42 5.10 10.21
N MET A 29 8.59 4.13 10.57
CA MET A 29 8.14 3.88 11.94
C MET A 29 8.90 2.66 12.47
N ALA A 30 9.98 2.87 13.22
CA ALA A 30 10.72 1.76 13.81
C ALA A 30 10.08 1.27 15.11
N ASP A 31 9.43 2.17 15.84
CA ASP A 31 8.73 1.86 17.08
C ASP A 31 7.53 2.78 17.37
N SER A 32 6.89 2.59 18.52
CA SER A 32 5.74 3.38 18.97
C SER A 32 6.04 4.86 19.22
N ASN A 33 7.29 5.22 19.55
CA ASN A 33 7.70 6.60 19.79
C ASN A 33 7.81 7.36 18.48
N ASP A 34 8.37 6.73 17.44
CA ASP A 34 8.42 7.31 16.09
C ASP A 34 7.01 7.64 15.60
N PHE A 35 6.08 6.70 15.74
CA PHE A 35 4.68 6.92 15.39
C PHE A 35 4.05 8.05 16.20
N SER A 36 4.25 8.05 17.52
CA SER A 36 3.67 9.07 18.41
C SER A 36 4.19 10.47 18.09
N ALA A 37 5.48 10.60 17.80
CA ALA A 37 6.10 11.86 17.40
C ALA A 37 5.55 12.32 16.04
N TRP A 38 5.51 11.42 15.06
CA TRP A 38 5.05 11.73 13.71
C TRP A 38 3.56 12.12 13.68
N ILE A 39 2.67 11.35 14.31
CA ILE A 39 1.23 11.59 14.28
C ILE A 39 0.85 12.88 15.02
N THR A 40 1.59 13.26 16.06
CA THR A 40 1.37 14.49 16.82
C THR A 40 1.80 15.74 16.06
N ALA A 41 2.73 15.59 15.11
CA ALA A 41 3.16 16.68 14.23
C ALA A 41 2.16 16.98 13.10
N GLN A 42 1.18 16.11 12.86
CA GLN A 42 0.20 16.28 11.79
C GLN A 42 -0.83 17.35 12.11
N SER A 43 -1.26 18.11 11.10
CA SER A 43 -2.33 19.08 11.28
C SER A 43 -3.69 18.37 11.40
N ALA A 44 -4.69 19.08 11.94
CA ALA A 44 -6.06 18.56 11.97
C ALA A 44 -6.63 18.27 10.57
N VAL A 45 -6.14 18.99 9.55
CA VAL A 45 -6.53 18.75 8.15
C VAL A 45 -5.92 17.46 7.63
N ASP A 46 -4.64 17.20 7.93
CA ASP A 46 -3.97 15.96 7.52
C ASP A 46 -4.59 14.74 8.20
N LEU A 47 -4.93 14.86 9.49
CA LEU A 47 -5.58 13.78 10.26
C LEU A 47 -7.01 13.47 9.80
N ALA A 48 -7.66 14.37 9.04
CA ALA A 48 -8.98 14.13 8.47
C ALA A 48 -8.93 13.32 7.17
N GLU A 49 -7.74 13.06 6.63
CA GLU A 49 -7.49 12.44 5.34
C GLU A 49 -6.67 11.14 5.53
N PRO A 50 -6.88 10.10 4.70
CA PRO A 50 -6.02 8.91 4.74
C PRO A 50 -4.59 9.23 4.31
N PHE A 51 -3.61 8.73 5.07
CA PHE A 51 -2.19 8.80 4.75
C PHE A 51 -1.79 7.75 3.72
N THR A 52 -0.77 8.06 2.94
CA THR A 52 -0.09 7.07 2.09
C THR A 52 0.80 6.20 2.97
N PHE A 53 0.71 4.88 2.84
CA PHE A 53 1.67 3.99 3.47
C PHE A 53 2.33 3.03 2.48
N VAL A 54 3.54 2.62 2.85
CA VAL A 54 4.17 1.41 2.31
C VAL A 54 4.78 0.60 3.44
N VAL A 55 4.87 -0.72 3.25
CA VAL A 55 5.71 -1.60 4.07
C VAL A 55 6.92 -1.94 3.23
N ASP A 56 8.10 -1.49 3.63
CA ASP A 56 9.31 -1.75 2.86
C ASP A 56 9.74 -3.22 2.95
N VAL A 57 10.72 -3.62 2.13
CA VAL A 57 11.25 -5.00 2.11
C VAL A 57 11.90 -5.44 3.42
N SER A 58 12.26 -4.50 4.29
CA SER A 58 12.76 -4.81 5.64
C SER A 58 11.61 -5.02 6.64
N GLY A 59 10.36 -4.78 6.24
CA GLY A 59 9.16 -4.93 7.06
C GLY A 59 8.79 -3.68 7.86
N PHE A 60 9.44 -2.53 7.63
CA PHE A 60 9.09 -1.29 8.31
C PHE A 60 7.91 -0.59 7.62
N LEU A 61 6.99 -0.08 8.44
CA LEU A 61 5.94 0.82 7.98
C LEU A 61 6.56 2.19 7.69
N ARG A 62 6.28 2.74 6.51
CA ARG A 62 6.59 4.12 6.14
C ARG A 62 5.30 4.88 5.90
N LEU A 63 5.22 6.09 6.44
CA LEU A 63 4.05 6.95 6.34
C LEU A 63 4.40 8.26 5.64
N ALA A 64 3.49 8.71 4.77
CA ALA A 64 3.56 10.01 4.12
C ALA A 64 2.17 10.67 4.11
N PRO A 65 2.09 12.00 4.02
CA PRO A 65 0.83 12.71 3.84
C PRO A 65 0.02 12.18 2.64
N ARG A 66 -1.30 12.45 2.64
CA ARG A 66 -2.15 12.08 1.51
C ARG A 66 -1.67 12.72 0.22
N ARG A 67 -1.88 12.03 -0.91
CA ARG A 67 -1.45 12.41 -2.27
C ARG A 67 0.05 12.36 -2.50
N SER A 68 0.83 11.90 -1.52
CA SER A 68 2.16 11.38 -1.81
C SER A 68 2.03 10.13 -2.65
N GLU A 69 2.78 10.06 -3.74
CA GLU A 69 2.86 8.87 -4.56
C GLU A 69 3.50 7.72 -3.75
N HIS A 70 2.94 6.51 -3.84
CA HIS A 70 3.47 5.35 -3.12
C HIS A 70 4.93 5.08 -3.47
N VAL A 71 5.32 5.31 -4.74
CA VAL A 71 6.70 5.11 -5.21
C VAL A 71 7.67 6.09 -4.57
N VAL A 72 7.23 7.33 -4.34
CA VAL A 72 8.01 8.33 -3.60
C VAL A 72 8.08 7.93 -2.13
N CYS A 73 6.97 7.51 -1.52
CA CYS A 73 6.93 7.01 -0.14
C CYS A 73 7.90 5.83 0.08
N ALA A 74 8.01 4.93 -0.89
CA ALA A 74 8.92 3.78 -0.89
C ALA A 74 10.37 4.11 -1.27
N GLY A 75 10.67 5.34 -1.72
CA GLY A 75 11.99 5.67 -2.24
C GLY A 75 12.34 4.97 -3.55
N GLY A 76 11.34 4.58 -4.36
CA GLY A 76 11.52 3.87 -5.62
C GLY A 76 11.69 2.35 -5.49
N GLU A 77 11.76 1.83 -4.26
CA GLU A 77 12.04 0.42 -4.00
C GLU A 77 10.79 -0.48 -4.11
N PRO A 78 10.95 -1.81 -4.28
CA PRO A 78 9.88 -2.76 -4.07
C PRO A 78 9.32 -2.69 -2.65
N VAL A 79 8.07 -3.11 -2.47
CA VAL A 79 7.36 -3.07 -1.18
C VAL A 79 6.75 -4.42 -0.84
N LEU A 80 6.49 -4.69 0.43
CA LEU A 80 5.69 -5.84 0.89
C LEU A 80 4.20 -5.50 0.98
N GLY A 81 3.86 -4.22 0.97
CA GLY A 81 2.49 -3.72 0.94
C GLY A 81 2.49 -2.21 0.68
N ALA A 82 1.40 -1.71 0.10
CA ALA A 82 1.20 -0.30 -0.18
C ALA A 82 -0.31 0.01 -0.20
N GLY A 83 -0.67 1.22 0.20
CA GLY A 83 -2.06 1.64 0.18
C GLY A 83 -2.33 2.90 0.95
N GLU A 84 -3.54 3.00 1.50
CA GLU A 84 -3.98 4.15 2.29
C GLU A 84 -4.35 3.72 3.71
N ILE A 85 -4.05 4.55 4.71
CA ILE A 85 -4.31 4.27 6.12
C ILE A 85 -4.77 5.53 6.86
N ALA A 86 -5.81 5.42 7.68
CA ALA A 86 -6.30 6.48 8.53
C ALA A 86 -6.24 6.06 10.00
N PHE A 87 -6.07 7.05 10.87
CA PHE A 87 -5.95 6.86 12.31
C PHE A 87 -7.05 7.61 13.05
N ALA A 88 -7.53 7.05 14.15
CA ALA A 88 -8.47 7.71 15.04
C ALA A 88 -8.01 7.61 16.50
N ARG A 89 -8.53 8.51 17.33
CA ARG A 89 -8.36 8.44 18.78
C ARG A 89 -9.43 7.57 19.41
N GLU A 90 -9.02 6.59 20.20
CA GLU A 90 -9.87 5.85 21.12
C GLU A 90 -9.38 6.13 22.55
N GLY A 91 -10.02 7.09 23.22
CA GLY A 91 -9.50 7.67 24.46
C GLY A 91 -8.11 8.27 24.24
N ASP A 92 -7.14 7.86 25.06
CA ASP A 92 -5.77 8.37 24.99
C ASP A 92 -4.89 7.65 23.96
N ARG A 93 -5.43 6.65 23.25
CA ARG A 93 -4.67 5.83 22.29
C ARG A 93 -5.03 6.16 20.85
N TRP A 94 -4.08 5.98 19.96
CA TRP A 94 -4.34 5.95 18.51
C TRP A 94 -4.64 4.52 18.08
N VAL A 95 -5.53 4.38 17.10
CA VAL A 95 -5.86 3.12 16.45
C VAL A 95 -5.93 3.33 14.94
N VAL A 96 -5.73 2.26 14.16
CA VAL A 96 -6.04 2.25 12.73
C VAL A 96 -7.56 2.21 12.56
N SER A 97 -8.15 3.26 12.01
CA SER A 97 -9.60 3.36 11.81
C SER A 97 -10.02 2.87 10.43
N GLN A 98 -9.20 3.12 9.41
CA GLN A 98 -9.41 2.66 8.04
C GLN A 98 -8.07 2.29 7.41
N VAL A 99 -8.10 1.31 6.53
CA VAL A 99 -6.92 0.83 5.80
C VAL A 99 -7.36 0.09 4.54
N SER A 100 -6.67 0.37 3.43
CA SER A 100 -6.85 -0.29 2.14
C SER A 100 -5.51 -0.65 1.52
N ASN A 101 -5.49 -1.63 0.62
CA ASN A 101 -4.33 -1.94 -0.23
C ASN A 101 -4.35 -1.15 -1.56
N GLN A 102 -5.05 -0.01 -1.59
CA GLN A 102 -5.25 0.77 -2.80
C GLN A 102 -3.97 1.50 -3.22
N SER A 103 -3.18 0.86 -4.08
CA SER A 103 -2.06 1.48 -4.78
C SER A 103 -2.06 1.04 -6.23
N THR A 104 -2.34 1.94 -7.16
CA THR A 104 -2.31 1.64 -8.61
C THR A 104 -0.89 1.53 -9.15
N GLY A 105 0.10 2.04 -8.41
CA GLY A 105 1.53 1.95 -8.76
C GLY A 105 2.17 0.62 -8.38
N TYR A 106 1.77 0.00 -7.26
CA TYR A 106 2.33 -1.28 -6.79
C TYR A 106 1.35 -2.45 -6.89
N CYS A 107 0.05 -2.17 -6.87
CA CYS A 107 -1.04 -3.14 -6.94
C CYS A 107 -0.85 -4.38 -6.04
N PRO A 108 -0.59 -4.22 -4.73
CA PRO A 108 -0.35 -5.37 -3.86
C PRO A 108 -1.59 -6.26 -3.74
N ASP A 109 -1.39 -7.56 -3.59
CA ASP A 109 -2.49 -8.51 -3.36
C ASP A 109 -3.05 -8.42 -1.93
N LEU A 110 -4.11 -9.19 -1.62
CA LEU A 110 -4.70 -9.21 -0.28
C LEU A 110 -3.79 -9.84 0.78
N ALA A 111 -2.88 -10.74 0.40
CA ALA A 111 -1.91 -11.33 1.31
C ALA A 111 -0.85 -10.32 1.79
N SER A 112 -0.72 -9.16 1.13
CA SER A 112 0.08 -8.03 1.63
C SER A 112 -0.39 -7.53 3.01
N TRP A 113 -1.62 -7.85 3.41
CA TRP A 113 -2.15 -7.57 4.74
C TRP A 113 -1.21 -8.08 5.84
N ASP A 114 -0.65 -9.28 5.70
CA ASP A 114 0.17 -9.89 6.75
C ASP A 114 1.45 -9.10 7.02
N ALA A 115 2.01 -8.46 5.99
CA ALA A 115 3.17 -7.59 6.13
C ALA A 115 2.81 -6.31 6.91
N LEU A 116 1.68 -5.68 6.57
CA LEU A 116 1.19 -4.49 7.26
C LEU A 116 0.78 -4.78 8.70
N ALA A 117 0.06 -5.89 8.92
CA ALA A 117 -0.34 -6.35 10.24
C ALA A 117 0.87 -6.52 11.16
N ALA A 118 1.92 -7.19 10.68
CA ALA A 118 3.15 -7.38 11.45
C ALA A 118 3.87 -6.04 11.73
N ALA A 119 3.89 -5.11 10.77
CA ALA A 119 4.52 -3.80 10.97
C ALA A 119 3.77 -2.96 12.01
N LEU A 120 2.43 -2.96 11.95
CA LEU A 120 1.55 -2.29 12.91
C LEU A 120 1.68 -2.89 14.32
N ASP A 121 1.74 -4.22 14.42
CA ASP A 121 1.98 -4.92 15.69
C ASP A 121 3.35 -4.57 16.28
N GLY A 122 4.38 -4.47 15.43
CA GLY A 122 5.74 -4.11 15.81
C GLY A 122 5.85 -2.72 16.44
N ILE A 123 5.01 -1.77 16.00
CA ILE A 123 4.93 -0.42 16.56
C ILE A 123 3.84 -0.28 17.64
N GLY A 124 3.16 -1.37 18.00
CA GLY A 124 2.16 -1.41 19.07
C GLY A 124 0.83 -0.71 18.76
N LEU A 125 0.49 -0.54 17.48
CA LEU A 125 -0.75 0.14 17.07
C LEU A 125 -1.90 -0.85 16.92
N ALA A 126 -3.02 -0.58 17.59
CA ALA A 126 -4.21 -1.41 17.43
C ALA A 126 -4.75 -1.29 15.99
N ARG A 127 -5.11 -2.43 15.40
CA ARG A 127 -5.49 -2.56 14.00
C ARG A 127 -6.71 -3.46 13.81
N PRO A 128 -7.44 -3.33 12.69
CA PRO A 128 -8.47 -4.30 12.31
C PRO A 128 -7.85 -5.70 12.05
N ALA A 129 -8.71 -6.70 11.85
CA ALA A 129 -8.27 -8.08 11.57
C ALA A 129 -7.80 -8.28 10.11
N ALA A 130 -8.27 -7.43 9.19
CA ALA A 130 -7.99 -7.43 7.76
C ALA A 130 -8.05 -5.99 7.22
N PHE A 131 -7.83 -5.80 5.92
CA PHE A 131 -8.11 -4.51 5.28
C PHE A 131 -9.58 -4.12 5.49
N THR A 132 -9.83 -2.86 5.85
CA THR A 132 -11.22 -2.36 5.93
C THR A 132 -11.82 -2.12 4.55
N HIS A 133 -10.96 -1.93 3.54
CA HIS A 133 -11.34 -1.85 2.15
C HIS A 133 -10.32 -2.62 1.30
N GLU A 134 -10.78 -3.72 0.71
CA GLU A 134 -9.96 -4.60 -0.12
C GLU A 134 -10.09 -4.21 -1.60
N VAL A 135 -8.95 -4.16 -2.30
CA VAL A 135 -8.86 -3.87 -3.73
C VAL A 135 -8.12 -5.00 -4.42
N GLU A 136 -8.84 -5.77 -5.23
CA GLU A 136 -8.24 -6.87 -5.99
C GLU A 136 -7.81 -6.38 -7.38
N PHE A 137 -6.50 -6.28 -7.61
CA PHE A 137 -5.96 -5.91 -8.91
C PHE A 137 -5.72 -7.12 -9.81
N ARG A 138 -6.00 -6.97 -11.11
CA ARG A 138 -5.63 -7.93 -12.17
C ARG A 138 -5.16 -7.19 -13.41
N ARG A 139 -4.20 -7.75 -14.14
CA ARG A 139 -3.85 -7.30 -15.50
C ARG A 139 -4.57 -8.17 -16.51
N CYS A 140 -5.27 -7.57 -17.47
CA CYS A 140 -5.88 -8.34 -18.54
C CYS A 140 -4.80 -8.90 -19.48
N PRO A 141 -4.74 -10.23 -19.74
CA PRO A 141 -3.77 -10.79 -20.68
C PRO A 141 -3.99 -10.37 -22.14
N GLU A 142 -5.22 -9.99 -22.50
CA GLU A 142 -5.62 -9.66 -23.87
C GLU A 142 -5.35 -8.20 -24.23
N CYS A 143 -5.72 -7.26 -23.35
CA CYS A 143 -5.60 -5.82 -23.63
C CYS A 143 -4.60 -5.08 -22.71
N ASP A 144 -3.92 -5.79 -21.81
CA ASP A 144 -2.91 -5.26 -20.87
C ASP A 144 -3.42 -4.25 -19.82
N GLU A 145 -4.72 -3.95 -19.83
CA GLU A 145 -5.32 -2.98 -18.90
C GLU A 145 -5.35 -3.49 -17.46
N LEU A 146 -5.09 -2.57 -16.52
CA LEU A 146 -5.22 -2.79 -15.08
C LEU A 146 -6.70 -2.75 -14.68
N ASN A 147 -7.17 -3.80 -14.04
CA ASN A 147 -8.54 -3.96 -13.58
C ASN A 147 -8.60 -4.01 -12.06
N VAL A 148 -9.66 -3.43 -11.51
CA VAL A 148 -10.10 -3.65 -10.13
C VAL A 148 -11.27 -4.63 -10.17
N VAL A 149 -11.06 -5.83 -9.65
CA VAL A 149 -12.07 -6.88 -9.55
C VAL A 149 -13.01 -6.54 -8.40
N LYS A 150 -14.32 -6.64 -8.66
CA LYS A 150 -15.37 -6.46 -7.65
C LYS A 150 -16.16 -7.75 -7.52
N GLU A 151 -16.44 -8.16 -6.28
CA GLU A 151 -17.32 -9.31 -6.01
C GLU A 151 -16.89 -10.60 -6.74
N SER A 152 -15.57 -10.80 -6.88
CA SER A 152 -14.97 -11.91 -7.63
C SER A 152 -15.41 -12.03 -9.10
N HIS A 153 -15.93 -10.95 -9.69
CA HIS A 153 -16.27 -10.89 -11.10
C HIS A 153 -15.02 -10.70 -11.96
N LEU A 154 -14.42 -11.82 -12.38
CA LEU A 154 -13.15 -11.88 -13.12
C LEU A 154 -13.34 -11.63 -14.63
N VAL A 155 -13.84 -10.45 -14.98
CA VAL A 155 -14.01 -10.02 -16.38
C VAL A 155 -13.39 -8.64 -16.57
N CYS A 156 -12.64 -8.48 -17.65
CA CYS A 156 -12.01 -7.21 -17.99
C CYS A 156 -13.07 -6.17 -18.36
N VAL A 157 -13.08 -5.02 -17.68
CA VAL A 157 -14.06 -3.95 -17.95
C VAL A 157 -13.82 -3.22 -19.27
N PHE A 158 -12.67 -3.44 -19.91
CA PHE A 158 -12.27 -2.76 -21.14
C PHE A 158 -12.51 -3.59 -22.40
N CYS A 159 -12.29 -4.91 -22.34
CA CYS A 159 -12.38 -5.81 -23.50
C CYS A 159 -13.25 -7.05 -23.28
N GLU A 160 -13.92 -7.16 -22.12
CA GLU A 160 -14.85 -8.25 -21.77
C GLU A 160 -14.22 -9.66 -21.71
N SER A 161 -12.90 -9.78 -21.81
CA SER A 161 -12.19 -11.05 -21.70
C SER A 161 -12.04 -11.49 -20.24
N ASP A 162 -11.95 -12.81 -20.02
CA ASP A 162 -11.75 -13.38 -18.69
C ASP A 162 -10.43 -12.90 -18.05
N LEU A 163 -10.48 -12.55 -16.78
CA LEU A 163 -9.30 -12.19 -15.99
C LEU A 163 -8.75 -13.42 -15.23
N PRO A 164 -7.43 -13.48 -14.99
CA PRO A 164 -6.84 -14.56 -14.21
C PRO A 164 -7.40 -14.62 -12.77
N ALA A 165 -7.61 -15.84 -12.27
CA ALA A 165 -8.08 -16.05 -10.90
C ALA A 165 -7.06 -15.55 -9.85
N GLY A 166 -5.77 -15.77 -10.10
CA GLY A 166 -4.68 -15.30 -9.25
C GLY A 166 -4.17 -13.92 -9.66
N TRP A 167 -3.54 -13.24 -8.70
CA TRP A 167 -2.80 -12.00 -8.94
C TRP A 167 -1.67 -12.23 -9.97
N ASN A 168 -1.52 -11.31 -10.94
CA ASN A 168 -0.66 -11.50 -12.13
C ASN A 168 0.12 -10.24 -12.55
N LEU A 169 0.52 -9.41 -11.59
CA LEU A 169 1.11 -8.08 -11.83
C LEU A 169 2.63 -8.03 -11.55
N ASP A 170 3.29 -9.17 -11.33
CA ASP A 170 4.74 -9.30 -11.13
C ASP A 170 5.56 -8.95 -12.39
N ARG A 171 4.92 -9.01 -13.56
CA ARG A 171 5.54 -8.61 -14.82
C ARG A 171 5.43 -7.10 -14.99
N GLY A 172 6.45 -6.39 -14.53
CA GLY A 172 6.72 -5.02 -15.00
C GLY A 172 6.84 -4.98 -16.52
N PHE A 173 6.50 -3.83 -17.12
CA PHE A 173 6.47 -3.56 -18.56
C PHE A 173 7.48 -4.39 -19.37
N SER A 174 7.00 -5.42 -20.07
CA SER A 174 7.75 -5.95 -21.20
C SER A 174 7.57 -4.96 -22.33
N ASN A 175 8.54 -4.06 -22.53
CA ASN A 175 8.62 -3.19 -23.69
C ASN A 175 8.27 -4.01 -24.95
N ARG A 176 7.10 -3.75 -25.52
CA ARG A 176 6.79 -4.08 -26.92
C ARG A 176 6.91 -2.83 -27.75
#